data_AF-A2FZD6-F1
#
_entry.id   AF-A2FZD6-F1
#
_cell.length_a   1.000
_cell.length_b   1.000
_cell.length_c   1.000
_cell.angle_alpha   90.00
_cell.angle_beta   90.00
_cell.angle_gamma   90.00
#
_symmetry.space_group_name_H-M   'P 1'
#
loop_
_entity.id
_entity.type
_entity.pdbx_description
1 polymer ?
#
loop_
_entity_poly.entity_id
_entity_poly.type
_entity_poly.pdbx_seq_one_letter_code
_entity_poly.pdbx_strand_id
1 'polypeptide(L)'
;MIQVPCYYYFDDGMSYDYSSPYYSAQAKEVHKKKTPQSARDYERIQRRIKVNGDKVDEVSTYIDNYFGTHVTIAILTSLAKIVMGKHRVKLDRLARRNRAALLCWYAENWDIVSDILKESNFKSMIRPLSGGIQTHSNSSVRMYHASSCDTEESDEAVDPMDISVLLNYH
;
A
#
# COMPACT_ATOMS: atom_id res chain seq x y z
N MET A 1 -32.06 4.32 26.21
CA MET A 1 -32.29 3.77 24.85
C MET A 1 -32.98 4.84 24.04
N ILE A 2 -32.28 5.47 23.11
CA ILE A 2 -32.85 6.50 22.22
C ILE A 2 -32.58 6.01 20.80
N GLN A 3 -33.64 5.54 20.12
CA GLN A 3 -33.62 5.23 18.70
C GLN A 3 -33.55 6.54 17.92
N VAL A 4 -32.50 6.69 17.11
CA VAL A 4 -32.39 7.77 16.14
C VAL A 4 -32.83 7.21 14.79
N PRO A 5 -33.88 7.74 14.14
CA PRO A 5 -34.26 7.33 12.80
C PRO A 5 -33.35 7.99 11.77
N CYS A 6 -32.63 7.17 11.00
CA CYS A 6 -31.92 7.60 9.80
C CYS A 6 -32.93 7.77 8.67
N TYR A 7 -33.29 9.03 8.38
CA TYR A 7 -34.04 9.38 7.19
C TYR A 7 -33.14 9.26 5.96
N TYR A 8 -33.45 8.33 5.07
CA TYR A 8 -32.93 8.30 3.70
C TYR A 8 -33.59 9.44 2.92
N TYR A 9 -32.79 10.42 2.50
CA TYR A 9 -33.18 11.33 1.43
C TYR A 9 -33.16 10.54 0.12
N PHE A 10 -34.34 10.32 -0.45
CA PHE A 10 -34.51 9.94 -1.86
C PHE A 10 -34.25 11.20 -2.68
N ASP A 11 -33.12 11.23 -3.38
CA ASP A 11 -32.80 12.30 -4.33
C ASP A 11 -33.70 12.09 -5.57
N ASP A 12 -34.68 12.96 -5.72
CA ASP A 12 -35.59 13.02 -6.85
C ASP A 12 -34.80 13.34 -8.12
N GLY A 13 -35.04 12.55 -9.16
CA GLY A 13 -34.25 12.54 -10.37
C GLY A 13 -34.19 13.89 -11.09
N MET A 14 -32.98 14.42 -11.23
CA MET A 14 -32.65 15.23 -12.40
C MET A 14 -32.23 14.30 -13.54
N SER A 15 -33.18 14.02 -14.43
CA SER A 15 -32.94 13.39 -15.73
C SER A 15 -32.28 14.41 -16.66
N TYR A 16 -30.96 14.45 -16.66
CA TYR A 16 -30.22 15.14 -17.72
C TYR A 16 -30.18 14.25 -18.95
N ASP A 17 -31.03 14.57 -19.92
CA ASP A 17 -31.02 13.93 -21.24
C ASP A 17 -29.85 14.51 -22.06
N TYR A 18 -28.63 14.14 -21.67
CA TYR A 18 -27.42 14.47 -22.43
C TYR A 18 -27.23 13.40 -23.49
N SER A 19 -27.99 13.51 -24.60
CA SER A 19 -27.75 12.74 -25.82
C SER A 19 -26.38 13.12 -26.41
N SER A 20 -25.33 12.50 -25.88
CA SER A 20 -23.98 12.55 -26.42
C SER A 20 -23.83 11.47 -27.49
N PRO A 21 -23.59 11.81 -28.77
CA PRO A 21 -23.39 10.83 -29.84
C PRO A 21 -21.97 10.22 -29.85
N TYR A 22 -21.21 10.33 -28.76
CA TYR A 22 -19.82 9.90 -28.72
C TYR A 22 -19.64 8.49 -28.13
N TYR A 23 -19.40 7.55 -29.05
CA TYR A 23 -18.69 6.27 -28.86
C TYR A 23 -19.27 5.27 -27.85
N SER A 24 -20.32 4.55 -28.28
CA SER A 24 -20.52 3.14 -27.91
C SER A 24 -19.46 2.26 -28.60
N ALA A 25 -18.18 2.48 -28.27
CA ALA A 25 -17.16 1.47 -28.52
C ALA A 25 -17.33 0.42 -27.43
N GLN A 26 -18.13 -0.62 -27.71
CA GLN A 26 -18.12 -1.83 -26.93
C GLN A 26 -16.69 -2.38 -26.94
N ALA A 27 -15.91 -2.01 -25.93
CA ALA A 27 -14.56 -2.49 -25.75
C ALA A 27 -14.68 -4.00 -25.55
N LYS A 28 -14.51 -4.75 -26.63
CA LYS A 28 -14.39 -6.20 -26.58
C LYS A 28 -13.31 -6.47 -25.55
N GLU A 29 -13.69 -7.07 -24.43
CA GLU A 29 -12.74 -7.42 -23.38
C GLU A 29 -11.69 -8.32 -24.01
N VAL A 30 -10.54 -7.74 -24.33
CA VAL A 30 -9.39 -8.51 -24.79
C VAL A 30 -8.92 -9.28 -23.57
N HIS A 31 -9.42 -10.50 -23.42
CA HIS A 31 -8.96 -11.42 -22.39
C HIS A 31 -7.47 -11.66 -22.62
N LYS A 32 -6.65 -10.89 -21.90
CA LYS A 32 -5.19 -11.04 -21.90
C LYS A 32 -4.91 -12.47 -21.46
N LYS A 33 -4.41 -13.30 -22.39
CA LYS A 33 -4.04 -14.68 -22.10
C LYS A 33 -3.03 -14.65 -20.95
N LYS A 34 -3.40 -15.26 -19.82
CA LYS A 34 -2.50 -15.36 -18.67
C LYS A 34 -1.24 -16.08 -19.13
N THR A 35 -0.08 -15.50 -18.84
CA THR A 35 1.18 -16.17 -19.11
C THR A 35 1.25 -17.47 -18.29
N PRO A 36 1.87 -18.55 -18.81
CA PRO A 36 2.00 -19.81 -18.07
C PRO A 36 2.63 -19.64 -16.68
N GLN A 37 3.52 -18.65 -16.53
CA GLN A 37 4.15 -18.29 -15.26
C GLN A 37 3.13 -17.76 -14.24
N SER A 38 2.23 -16.87 -14.66
CA SER A 38 1.19 -16.30 -13.78
C SER A 38 0.24 -17.38 -13.26
N ALA A 39 -0.13 -18.35 -14.10
CA ALA A 39 -0.95 -19.49 -13.70
C ALA A 39 -0.28 -20.33 -12.60
N ARG A 40 1.01 -20.69 -12.78
CA ARG A 40 1.77 -21.46 -11.77
C ARG A 40 1.94 -20.71 -10.45
N ASP A 41 2.19 -19.41 -10.52
CA ASP A 41 2.34 -18.57 -9.32
C ASP A 41 1.00 -18.46 -8.56
N TYR A 42 -0.10 -18.28 -9.28
CA TYR A 42 -1.45 -18.30 -8.70
C TYR A 42 -1.75 -19.63 -8.00
N GLU A 43 -1.50 -20.76 -8.65
CA GLU A 43 -1.70 -22.09 -8.05
C GLU A 43 -0.85 -22.32 -6.80
N ARG A 44 0.38 -21.80 -6.76
CA ARG A 44 1.24 -21.88 -5.57
C ARG A 44 0.66 -21.07 -4.41
N ILE A 45 0.16 -19.87 -4.70
CA ILE A 45 -0.46 -19.00 -3.69
C ILE A 45 -1.73 -19.64 -3.14
N GLN A 46 -2.60 -20.17 -4.01
CA GLN A 46 -3.82 -20.86 -3.61
C GLN A 46 -3.53 -22.08 -2.73
N ARG A 47 -2.47 -22.84 -3.04
CA ARG A 47 -2.03 -23.95 -2.18
C ARG A 47 -1.60 -23.47 -0.79
N ARG A 48 -0.84 -22.37 -0.70
CA ARG A 48 -0.43 -21.79 0.59
C ARG A 48 -1.61 -21.29 1.41
N ILE A 49 -2.57 -20.60 0.76
CA ILE A 49 -3.81 -20.16 1.41
C ILE A 49 -4.55 -21.37 1.97
N LYS A 50 -4.71 -22.44 1.18
CA LYS A 50 -5.38 -23.67 1.62
C LYS A 50 -4.67 -24.34 2.81
N VAL A 51 -3.34 -24.31 2.86
CA VAL A 51 -2.56 -24.90 3.96
C VAL A 51 -2.66 -24.06 5.23
N ASN A 52 -2.57 -22.74 5.12
CA ASN A 52 -2.65 -21.84 6.26
C ASN A 52 -4.09 -21.63 6.77
N GLY A 53 -5.09 -21.85 5.91
CA GLY A 53 -6.50 -21.77 6.25
C GLY A 53 -6.88 -20.41 6.82
N ASP A 54 -7.72 -20.45 7.86
CA ASP A 54 -8.31 -19.27 8.52
C ASP A 54 -7.27 -18.39 9.21
N LYS A 55 -6.06 -18.91 9.48
CA LYS A 55 -4.96 -18.15 10.09
C LYS A 55 -4.57 -16.93 9.24
N VAL A 56 -4.71 -17.01 7.92
CA VAL A 56 -4.41 -15.88 7.03
C VAL A 56 -5.35 -14.71 7.28
N ASP A 57 -6.63 -15.00 7.50
CA ASP A 57 -7.65 -13.99 7.74
C ASP A 57 -7.49 -13.39 9.13
N GLU A 58 -7.25 -14.22 10.16
CA GLU A 58 -6.94 -13.75 11.51
C GLU A 58 -5.76 -12.78 11.53
N VAL A 59 -4.67 -13.13 10.83
CA VAL A 59 -3.49 -12.27 10.71
C VAL A 59 -3.79 -10.98 9.97
N SER A 60 -4.54 -11.04 8.87
CA SER A 60 -4.93 -9.84 8.13
C SER A 60 -5.76 -8.90 9.00
N THR A 61 -6.76 -9.43 9.71
CA THR A 61 -7.61 -8.65 10.61
C THR A 61 -6.82 -8.09 11.79
N TYR A 62 -5.90 -8.88 12.38
CA TYR A 62 -5.05 -8.40 13.45
C TYR A 62 -4.18 -7.23 13.01
N ILE A 63 -3.54 -7.35 11.85
CA ILE A 63 -2.68 -6.31 11.30
C ILE A 63 -3.52 -5.05 10.99
N ASP A 64 -4.66 -5.19 10.31
CA ASP A 64 -5.53 -4.05 10.00
C ASP A 64 -6.03 -3.36 11.29
N ASN A 65 -6.40 -4.12 12.33
CA ASN A 65 -6.79 -3.59 13.63
C ASN A 65 -5.63 -2.89 14.36
N TYR A 66 -4.40 -3.41 14.24
CA TYR A 66 -3.21 -2.82 14.84
C TYR A 66 -2.91 -1.43 14.27
N PHE A 67 -3.09 -1.27 12.96
CA PHE A 67 -2.91 0.02 12.27
C PHE A 67 -4.17 0.89 12.28
N GLY A 68 -5.32 0.35 12.68
CA GLY A 68 -6.62 1.03 12.66
C GLY A 68 -7.11 1.38 11.25
N THR A 69 -6.51 0.79 10.21
CA THR A 69 -6.77 1.09 8.80
C THR A 69 -6.45 -0.13 7.95
N HIS A 70 -7.00 -0.17 6.74
CA HIS A 70 -6.67 -1.25 5.80
C HIS A 70 -5.22 -1.12 5.32
N VAL A 71 -4.41 -2.15 5.60
CA VAL A 71 -2.98 -2.08 5.34
C VAL A 71 -2.65 -2.43 3.90
N THR A 72 -1.97 -1.50 3.23
CA THR A 72 -1.50 -1.66 1.85
C THR A 72 -0.31 -2.62 1.77
N ILE A 73 -0.07 -3.18 0.57
CA ILE A 73 1.07 -4.06 0.33
C ILE A 73 2.42 -3.37 0.63
N ALA A 74 2.50 -2.04 0.47
CA ALA A 74 3.71 -1.28 0.75
C ALA A 74 4.05 -1.30 2.25
N ILE A 75 3.06 -1.05 3.11
CA ILE A 75 3.23 -1.09 4.57
C ILE A 75 3.57 -2.51 5.03
N LEU A 76 2.84 -3.52 4.52
CA LEU A 76 3.14 -4.93 4.78
C LEU A 76 4.55 -5.31 4.34
N THR A 77 5.05 -4.77 3.22
CA THR A 77 6.41 -5.07 2.76
C THR A 77 7.47 -4.40 3.65
N SER A 78 7.22 -3.17 4.11
CA SER A 78 8.11 -2.47 5.06
C SER A 78 8.18 -3.20 6.41
N LEU A 79 7.05 -3.65 6.94
CA LEU A 79 6.98 -4.50 8.13
C LEU A 79 7.84 -5.77 7.93
N ALA A 80 7.70 -6.44 6.78
CA ALA A 80 8.43 -7.67 6.50
C ALA A 80 9.94 -7.44 6.49
N LYS A 81 10.41 -6.32 5.92
CA LYS A 81 11.83 -5.95 5.93
C LYS A 81 12.39 -5.79 7.35
N ILE A 82 11.60 -5.23 8.27
CA ILE A 82 12.01 -5.09 9.69
C ILE A 82 12.13 -6.49 10.33
N VAL A 83 11.15 -7.36 10.09
CA VAL A 83 11.18 -8.75 10.58
C VAL A 83 12.38 -9.52 10.02
N MET A 84 12.67 -9.36 8.72
CA MET A 84 13.85 -9.95 8.08
C MET A 84 15.16 -9.45 8.71
N GLY A 85 15.24 -8.16 9.03
CA GLY A 85 16.42 -7.57 9.66
C GLY A 85 16.69 -8.12 11.05
N LYS A 86 15.64 -8.36 11.84
CA LYS A 86 15.75 -8.88 13.21
C LYS A 86 16.00 -10.39 13.28
N HIS A 87 15.26 -11.20 12.53
CA HIS A 87 15.27 -12.67 12.66
C HIS A 87 15.95 -13.41 11.51
N ARG A 88 16.54 -12.70 10.54
CA ARG A 88 17.19 -13.28 9.34
C ARG A 88 16.29 -14.24 8.54
N VAL A 89 14.97 -14.09 8.65
CA VAL A 89 14.00 -14.84 7.83
C VAL A 89 14.06 -14.33 6.40
N LYS A 90 13.95 -15.24 5.42
CA LYS A 90 13.93 -14.86 4.00
C LYS A 90 12.49 -14.57 3.55
N LEU A 91 12.33 -13.45 2.84
CA LEU A 91 11.06 -13.12 2.20
C LEU A 91 11.01 -13.63 0.77
N ASP A 92 9.95 -14.36 0.45
CA ASP A 92 9.76 -14.93 -0.88
C ASP A 92 9.65 -13.85 -1.96
N ARG A 93 10.15 -14.18 -3.17
CA ARG A 93 9.93 -13.34 -4.35
C ARG A 93 8.44 -13.13 -4.65
N LEU A 94 7.60 -14.14 -4.41
CA LEU A 94 6.15 -14.04 -4.61
C LEU A 94 5.49 -13.14 -3.56
N ALA A 95 5.88 -13.28 -2.29
CA ALA A 95 5.39 -12.45 -1.19
C ALA A 95 5.68 -10.95 -1.43
N ARG A 96 6.84 -10.61 -2.00
CA ARG A 96 7.17 -9.21 -2.33
C ARG A 96 6.25 -8.55 -3.36
N ARG A 97 5.56 -9.33 -4.20
CA ARG A 97 4.78 -8.83 -5.33
C ARG A 97 3.28 -9.01 -5.18
N ASN A 98 2.84 -9.92 -4.30
CA ASN A 98 1.44 -10.29 -4.16
C ASN A 98 1.02 -10.23 -2.69
N ARG A 99 -0.01 -9.42 -2.39
CA ARG A 99 -0.52 -9.21 -1.02
C ARG A 99 -0.96 -10.52 -0.35
N ALA A 100 -1.65 -11.40 -1.08
CA ALA A 100 -2.12 -12.67 -0.52
C ALA A 100 -0.94 -13.61 -0.18
N ALA A 101 0.06 -13.67 -1.05
CA ALA A 101 1.30 -14.41 -0.77
C ALA A 101 2.06 -13.85 0.44
N LEU A 102 2.04 -12.52 0.61
CA LEU A 102 2.65 -11.84 1.73
C LEU A 102 1.94 -12.14 3.05
N LEU A 103 0.60 -12.15 3.06
CA LEU A 103 -0.20 -12.54 4.23
C LEU A 103 0.02 -14.01 4.59
N CYS A 104 0.13 -14.91 3.60
CA CYS A 104 0.51 -16.30 3.85
C CYS A 104 1.87 -16.40 4.53
N TRP A 105 2.87 -15.64 4.06
CA TRP A 105 4.18 -15.59 4.68
C TRP A 105 4.13 -15.09 6.14
N TYR A 106 3.27 -14.11 6.43
CA TYR A 106 3.03 -13.66 7.80
C TYR A 106 2.39 -14.74 8.67
N ALA A 107 1.38 -15.45 8.16
CA ALA A 107 0.72 -16.54 8.88
C ALA A 107 1.69 -17.69 9.20
N GLU A 108 2.59 -18.01 8.27
CA GLU A 108 3.64 -19.02 8.45
C GLU A 108 4.67 -18.63 9.52
N ASN A 109 4.98 -17.34 9.65
CA ASN A 109 5.97 -16.81 10.60
C ASN A 109 5.32 -16.00 11.74
N TRP A 110 4.07 -16.33 12.07
CA TRP A 110 3.25 -15.48 12.93
C TRP A 110 3.82 -15.30 14.34
N ASP A 111 4.44 -16.34 14.89
CA ASP A 111 4.99 -16.31 16.25
C ASP A 111 6.02 -15.17 16.37
N ILE A 112 6.95 -15.11 15.41
CA ILE A 112 7.99 -14.09 15.31
C ILE A 112 7.39 -12.69 15.07
N VAL A 113 6.43 -12.60 14.16
CA VAL A 113 5.82 -11.32 13.76
C VAL A 113 5.01 -10.73 14.92
N SER A 114 4.26 -11.58 15.64
CA SER A 114 3.42 -11.18 16.74
C SER A 114 4.24 -10.60 17.91
N ASP A 115 5.42 -11.16 18.16
CA ASP A 115 6.32 -10.67 19.21
C ASP A 115 6.86 -9.28 18.87
N ILE A 116 7.26 -9.05 17.61
CA ILE A 116 7.72 -7.74 17.14
C ILE A 116 6.60 -6.70 17.23
N LEU A 117 5.36 -7.06 16.89
CA LEU A 117 4.22 -6.14 16.95
C LEU A 117 3.86 -5.73 18.39
N LYS A 118 4.12 -6.60 19.37
CA LYS A 118 3.91 -6.32 20.80
C LYS A 118 4.99 -5.42 21.40
N GLU A 119 6.15 -5.31 20.77
CA GLU A 119 7.21 -4.41 21.25
C GLU A 119 6.74 -2.94 21.19
N SER A 120 6.84 -2.22 22.32
CA SER A 120 6.43 -0.82 22.44
C SER A 120 7.16 0.13 21.49
N ASN A 121 8.41 -0.20 21.13
CA ASN A 121 9.24 0.55 20.20
C ASN A 121 8.80 0.41 18.73
N PHE A 122 7.94 -0.55 18.43
CA PHE A 122 7.57 -0.81 17.05
C PHE A 122 6.71 0.31 16.44
N LYS A 123 5.83 0.88 17.27
CA LYS A 123 4.91 1.95 16.85
C LYS A 123 5.66 3.23 16.46
N SER A 124 6.81 3.52 17.06
CA SER A 124 7.62 4.69 16.69
C SER A 124 8.33 4.52 15.35
N MET A 125 8.75 3.29 15.00
CA MET A 125 9.40 3.00 13.72
C MET A 125 8.47 3.12 12.51
N ILE A 126 7.16 2.88 12.68
CA ILE A 126 6.20 2.94 11.56
C ILE A 126 5.53 4.31 11.39
N ARG A 127 5.53 5.19 12.39
CA ARG A 127 4.98 6.55 12.26
C ARG A 127 5.40 7.31 10.98
N PRO A 128 6.66 7.23 10.49
CA PRO A 128 7.05 7.91 9.25
C PRO A 128 6.32 7.40 8.01
N LEU A 129 5.89 6.13 8.01
CA LEU A 129 5.23 5.48 6.86
C LEU A 129 3.72 5.78 6.82
N SER A 130 3.12 6.09 7.97
CA SER A 130 1.68 6.40 8.09
C SER A 130 1.37 7.89 7.91
N GLY A 131 2.38 8.77 7.93
CA GLY A 131 2.24 10.23 7.97
C GLY A 131 1.61 10.91 6.74
N GLY A 132 1.25 10.15 5.70
CA GLY A 132 0.54 10.67 4.52
C GLY A 132 -0.99 10.64 4.62
N ILE A 133 -1.57 9.96 5.62
CA ILE A 133 -3.02 9.95 5.84
C ILE A 133 -3.31 10.81 7.06
N GLN A 134 -3.14 12.12 6.92
CA GLN A 134 -3.69 13.06 7.89
C GLN A 134 -5.20 13.11 7.67
N THR A 135 -5.96 12.41 8.50
CA THR A 135 -7.32 12.83 8.82
C THR A 135 -7.21 14.23 9.39
N HIS A 136 -7.61 15.24 8.60
CA HIS A 136 -7.65 16.64 9.00
C HIS A 136 -8.64 16.84 10.16
N SER A 137 -8.21 16.59 11.38
CA SER A 137 -8.79 17.21 12.57
C SER A 137 -7.89 18.36 12.96
N ASN A 138 -8.31 19.56 12.55
CA ASN A 138 -7.85 20.89 12.96
C ASN A 138 -6.86 20.89 14.13
N SER A 139 -5.56 20.94 13.82
CA SER A 139 -4.58 21.41 14.78
C SER A 139 -3.70 22.45 14.11
N SER A 140 -3.85 23.67 14.60
CA SER A 140 -3.17 24.90 14.21
C SER A 140 -1.69 24.66 13.88
N VAL A 141 -1.33 24.95 12.63
CA VAL A 141 0.04 25.01 12.13
C VAL A 141 0.82 26.02 12.98
N ARG A 142 1.72 25.51 13.82
CA ARG A 142 2.86 26.30 14.30
C ARG A 142 3.97 26.17 13.25
N MET A 143 4.16 27.29 12.58
CA MET A 143 5.27 27.66 11.73
C MET A 143 6.59 27.41 12.47
N TYR A 144 7.46 26.55 11.92
CA TYR A 144 8.86 26.49 12.30
C TYR A 144 9.70 26.79 11.07
N HIS A 145 10.65 27.70 11.29
CA HIS A 145 11.51 28.33 10.33
C HIS A 145 12.31 27.32 9.50
N ALA A 146 12.34 27.52 8.19
CA ALA A 146 13.34 26.96 7.32
C ALA A 146 14.72 27.49 7.74
N SER A 147 15.60 26.57 8.13
CA SER A 147 17.03 26.83 8.28
C SER A 147 17.61 26.96 6.87
N SER A 148 18.14 28.13 6.54
CA SER A 148 18.84 28.38 5.28
C SER A 148 20.09 27.53 5.21
N CYS A 149 20.19 26.68 4.18
CA CYS A 149 21.47 26.17 3.71
C CYS A 149 21.82 26.96 2.45
N ASP A 150 22.81 27.84 2.58
CA ASP A 150 23.44 28.53 1.47
C ASP A 150 23.96 27.48 0.48
N THR A 151 23.28 27.38 -0.65
CA THR A 151 23.78 26.68 -1.83
C THR A 151 24.31 27.78 -2.74
N GLU A 152 25.62 27.91 -2.79
CA GLU A 152 26.32 28.76 -3.76
C GLU A 152 25.88 28.34 -5.16
N GLU A 153 25.13 29.20 -5.86
CA GLU A 153 24.85 29.06 -7.29
C GLU A 153 26.16 29.27 -8.06
N SER A 154 26.91 28.20 -8.27
CA SER A 154 27.91 28.17 -9.33
C SER A 154 27.17 28.07 -10.66
N ASP A 155 27.18 29.17 -11.41
CA ASP A 155 26.70 29.31 -12.79
C ASP A 155 27.63 28.50 -13.71
N GLU A 156 27.59 27.17 -13.58
CA GLU A 156 28.42 26.23 -14.31
C GLU A 156 27.78 26.02 -15.68
N ALA A 157 28.43 26.53 -16.72
CA ALA A 157 27.98 26.43 -18.10
C ALA A 157 27.81 24.95 -18.48
N VAL A 158 26.56 24.50 -18.56
CA VAL A 158 26.20 23.14 -18.98
C VAL A 158 26.63 22.95 -20.43
N ASP A 159 27.60 22.04 -20.66
CA ASP A 159 28.04 21.69 -22.00
C ASP A 159 26.89 20.98 -22.76
N PRO A 160 26.37 21.57 -23.85
CA PRO A 160 25.30 20.95 -24.62
C PRO A 160 25.72 19.65 -25.33
N MET A 161 27.00 19.27 -25.28
CA MET A 161 27.52 18.01 -25.82
C MET A 161 27.64 16.89 -24.77
N ASP A 162 27.42 17.16 -23.49
CA ASP A 162 27.50 16.14 -22.45
C ASP A 162 26.22 15.28 -22.38
N ILE A 163 26.30 14.10 -23.00
CA ILE A 163 25.19 13.14 -23.05
C ILE A 163 24.87 12.53 -21.68
N SER A 164 25.76 12.68 -20.68
CA SER A 164 25.56 12.10 -19.35
C SER A 164 24.36 12.74 -18.64
N VAL A 165 24.03 13.99 -18.98
CA VAL A 165 22.86 14.71 -18.47
C VAL A 165 21.54 14.10 -18.97
N LEU A 166 21.53 13.52 -20.17
CA LEU A 166 20.36 12.83 -20.74
C LEU A 166 20.10 11.46 -20.10
N LEU A 167 21.09 10.88 -19.43
CA LEU A 167 20.97 9.54 -18.83
C LEU A 167 20.38 9.58 -17.41
N ASN A 168 20.25 10.75 -16.79
CA ASN A 168 19.80 10.91 -15.40
C ASN A 168 18.41 11.55 -15.23
N TYR A 169 17.70 11.87 -16.31
CA TYR A 169 16.30 12.33 -16.23
C TYR A 169 15.33 11.15 -16.43
N HIS A 170 14.70 10.71 -15.34
CA HIS A 170 13.49 9.90 -15.38
C HIS A 170 12.58 10.17 -14.19
#